data_AF-A0A7G1H1T7-F1
#
_entry.id   AF-A0A7G1H1T7-F1
#
_cell.length_a   1.000
_cell.length_b   1.000
_cell.length_c   1.000
_cell.angle_alpha   90.00
_cell.angle_beta   90.00
_cell.angle_gamma   90.00
#
_symmetry.space_group_name_H-M   'P 1'
#
loop_
_entity.id
_entity.type
_entity.pdbx_description
1 polymer ?
#
loop_
_entity_poly.entity_id
_entity_poly.type
_entity_poly.pdbx_seq_one_letter_code
_entity_poly.pdbx_strand_id
1 'polypeptide(L)'
;MRIGDFFAINHNSSITFNGDLDIGNYVMIGPGVTITTSGHSFNNKEIMRFQKDTYKKIVIEDDVWIGANAVILPGVTIAKGTVVGAGSVVTKNTEPYSIVVGNHAKVIGYRGETEQCIS
;
A
#
# COMPACT_ATOMS: atom_id res chain seq x y z
N MET A 1 10.44 11.58 -1.00
CA MET A 1 9.04 11.30 -1.36
C MET A 1 8.70 12.09 -2.63
N ARG A 2 8.00 11.46 -3.57
CA ARG A 2 7.43 12.10 -4.77
C ARG A 2 5.92 11.84 -4.81
N ILE A 3 5.15 12.85 -5.20
CA ILE A 3 3.70 12.76 -5.38
C ILE A 3 3.35 13.34 -6.76
N GLY A 4 2.55 12.61 -7.53
CA GLY A 4 2.02 13.05 -8.82
C GLY A 4 0.79 13.96 -8.66
N ASP A 5 0.20 14.31 -9.81
CA ASP A 5 -0.95 15.21 -9.88
C ASP A 5 -2.25 14.49 -9.50
N PHE A 6 -3.26 15.27 -9.06
CA PHE A 6 -4.59 14.77 -8.69
C PHE A 6 -4.58 13.68 -7.61
N PHE A 7 -3.61 13.77 -6.69
CA PHE A 7 -3.53 12.94 -5.50
C PHE A 7 -4.54 13.37 -4.43
N ALA A 8 -5.21 12.41 -3.81
CA ALA A 8 -6.08 12.65 -2.66
C ALA A 8 -5.79 11.66 -1.52
N ILE A 9 -5.74 12.17 -0.30
CA ILE A 9 -5.63 11.37 0.92
C ILE A 9 -6.64 11.83 1.95
N ASN A 10 -7.34 10.86 2.54
CA ASN A 10 -8.33 11.12 3.57
C ASN A 10 -7.71 11.08 4.98
N HIS A 11 -8.49 11.54 5.96
CA HIS A 11 -8.06 11.74 7.34
C HIS A 11 -7.53 10.47 8.02
N ASN A 12 -6.77 10.65 9.09
CA ASN A 12 -6.22 9.59 9.96
C ASN A 12 -5.26 8.60 9.26
N SER A 13 -4.70 8.95 8.11
CA SER A 13 -3.69 8.14 7.43
C SER A 13 -2.29 8.40 7.99
N SER A 14 -1.45 7.35 8.05
CA SER A 14 -0.08 7.40 8.55
C SER A 14 0.90 6.95 7.46
N ILE A 15 1.93 7.76 7.20
CA ILE A 15 2.90 7.52 6.12
C ILE A 15 4.32 7.67 6.64
N THR A 16 5.13 6.61 6.51
CA THR A 16 6.59 6.67 6.74
C THR A 16 7.33 6.61 5.39
N PHE A 17 8.37 7.43 5.22
CA PHE A 17 9.08 7.56 3.94
C PHE A 17 10.62 7.50 4.07
N ASN A 18 11.15 7.00 5.20
CA ASN A 18 12.59 6.81 5.38
C ASN A 18 13.20 5.84 4.34
N GLY A 19 12.40 4.93 3.78
CA GLY A 19 12.82 4.02 2.71
C GLY A 19 12.46 4.48 1.30
N ASP A 20 12.10 5.75 1.11
CA ASP A 20 11.52 6.33 -0.10
C ASP A 20 10.10 5.87 -0.44
N LEU A 21 9.33 6.80 -0.97
CA LEU A 21 7.94 6.62 -1.38
C LEU A 21 7.69 7.44 -2.64
N ASP A 22 7.32 6.75 -3.72
CA ASP A 22 6.87 7.36 -4.96
C ASP A 22 5.38 7.10 -5.15
N ILE A 23 4.60 8.15 -5.35
CA ILE A 23 3.17 8.09 -5.65
C ILE A 23 2.94 8.73 -7.02
N GLY A 24 2.23 8.02 -7.89
CA GLY A 24 1.85 8.45 -9.23
C GLY A 24 0.70 9.46 -9.24
N ASN A 25 0.12 9.64 -10.42
CA ASN A 25 -1.00 10.54 -10.67
C ASN A 25 -2.34 9.86 -10.38
N TYR A 26 -3.38 10.64 -10.06
CA TYR A 26 -4.76 10.17 -9.88
C TYR A 26 -4.91 9.10 -8.77
N VAL A 27 -4.04 9.14 -7.76
CA VAL A 27 -4.09 8.19 -6.64
C VAL A 27 -5.06 8.66 -5.56
N MET A 28 -5.92 7.77 -5.09
CA MET A 28 -6.87 8.01 -4.00
C MET A 28 -6.56 7.12 -2.80
N ILE A 29 -6.40 7.73 -1.62
CA ILE A 29 -6.17 7.04 -0.36
C ILE A 29 -7.35 7.28 0.59
N GLY A 30 -8.02 6.20 1.00
CA GLY A 30 -9.11 6.21 1.96
C GLY A 30 -8.66 6.57 3.38
N PRO A 31 -9.61 6.75 4.32
CA PRO A 31 -9.27 7.14 5.68
C PRO A 31 -8.58 6.01 6.45
N GLY A 32 -7.70 6.37 7.39
CA GLY A 32 -7.04 5.39 8.27
C GLY A 32 -5.97 4.52 7.61
N VAL A 33 -5.55 4.83 6.37
CA VAL A 33 -4.56 4.00 5.65
C VAL A 33 -3.18 4.16 6.27
N THR A 34 -2.46 3.04 6.41
CA THR A 34 -1.05 3.03 6.83
C THR A 34 -0.14 2.63 5.68
N ILE A 35 0.78 3.50 5.29
CA ILE A 35 1.84 3.20 4.32
C ILE A 35 3.17 3.27 5.07
N THR A 36 3.87 2.15 5.21
CA THR A 36 5.16 2.15 5.90
C THR A 36 6.29 1.65 5.02
N THR A 37 7.30 2.50 4.83
CA THR A 37 8.58 2.14 4.19
C THR A 37 9.62 1.66 5.21
N SER A 38 9.27 1.73 6.50
CA SER A 38 10.15 1.41 7.63
C SER A 38 9.69 0.16 8.38
N GLY A 39 10.65 -0.56 8.95
CA GLY A 39 10.43 -1.66 9.89
C GLY A 39 11.71 -1.95 10.68
N HIS A 40 11.73 -3.04 11.45
CA HIS A 40 12.92 -3.49 12.18
C HIS A 40 13.35 -4.88 11.72
N SER A 41 14.65 -5.16 11.79
CA SER A 41 15.13 -6.54 11.64
C SER A 41 14.64 -7.41 12.79
N PHE A 42 14.34 -8.67 12.49
CA PHE A 42 13.91 -9.67 13.49
C PHE A 42 14.62 -11.02 13.27
N ASN A 43 15.78 -10.99 12.60
CA ASN A 43 16.52 -12.20 12.22
C ASN A 43 17.39 -12.76 13.36
N ASN A 44 17.57 -12.02 14.45
CA ASN A 44 18.27 -12.47 15.65
C ASN A 44 17.35 -12.32 16.88
N LYS A 45 17.77 -12.85 18.04
CA LYS A 45 16.96 -12.90 19.27
C LYS A 45 17.28 -11.78 20.28
N GLU A 46 18.03 -10.75 19.88
CA GLU A 46 18.28 -9.58 20.74
C GLU A 46 16.99 -8.77 20.98
N ILE A 47 16.99 -7.91 22.00
CA ILE A 47 15.82 -7.09 22.37
C ILE A 47 15.36 -6.26 21.16
N MET A 48 14.06 -6.34 20.84
CA MET A 48 13.47 -5.66 19.66
C MET A 48 13.80 -4.17 19.59
N ARG A 49 13.86 -3.49 20.74
CA ARG A 49 14.17 -2.05 20.82
C ARG A 49 15.56 -1.68 20.28
N PHE A 50 16.50 -2.63 20.26
CA PHE A 50 17.87 -2.46 19.78
C PHE A 50 18.10 -3.05 18.39
N GLN A 51 17.05 -3.58 17.76
CA GLN A 51 17.17 -4.11 16.41
C GLN A 51 17.37 -2.98 15.40
N LYS A 52 18.15 -3.29 14.35
CA LYS A 52 18.45 -2.35 13.29
C LYS A 52 17.17 -1.98 12.52
N ASP A 53 17.03 -0.70 12.22
CA ASP A 53 16.00 -0.21 11.31
C ASP A 53 16.23 -0.77 9.89
N THR A 54 15.12 -1.06 9.22
CA THR A 54 15.09 -1.56 7.84
C THR A 54 14.20 -0.64 7.04
N TYR A 55 14.62 -0.37 5.81
CA TYR A 55 13.95 0.55 4.91
C TYR A 55 13.80 -0.08 3.54
N LYS A 56 12.60 -0.03 2.97
CA LYS A 56 12.34 -0.49 1.61
C LYS A 56 11.37 0.44 0.91
N LYS A 57 11.73 0.81 -0.32
CA LYS A 57 10.94 1.69 -1.17
C LYS A 57 9.56 1.14 -1.44
N ILE A 58 8.57 2.00 -1.35
CA ILE A 58 7.22 1.74 -1.85
C ILE A 58 7.00 2.56 -3.12
N VAL A 59 6.38 1.93 -4.10
CA VAL A 59 5.93 2.59 -5.33
C VAL A 59 4.42 2.41 -5.43
N ILE A 60 3.68 3.49 -5.56
CA ILE A 60 2.26 3.50 -5.88
C ILE A 60 2.16 4.13 -7.26
N GLU A 61 1.78 3.34 -8.27
CA GLU A 61 1.65 3.81 -9.65
C GLU A 61 0.34 4.61 -9.86
N ASP A 62 0.12 5.05 -11.09
CA ASP A 62 -1.02 5.90 -11.44
C ASP A 62 -2.37 5.20 -11.24
N ASP A 63 -3.43 5.98 -10.99
CA ASP A 63 -4.83 5.52 -10.95
C ASP A 63 -5.12 4.41 -9.92
N VAL A 64 -4.36 4.40 -8.82
CA VAL A 64 -4.54 3.45 -7.71
C VAL A 64 -5.58 3.98 -6.71
N TRP A 65 -6.46 3.10 -6.24
CA TRP A 65 -7.33 3.38 -5.09
C TRP A 65 -6.99 2.46 -3.92
N ILE A 66 -6.72 3.04 -2.75
CA ILE A 66 -6.46 2.33 -1.51
C ILE A 66 -7.62 2.55 -0.54
N GLY A 67 -8.36 1.47 -0.23
CA GLY A 67 -9.52 1.48 0.65
C GLY A 67 -9.19 1.76 2.11
N ALA A 68 -10.22 2.12 2.88
CA ALA A 68 -10.08 2.53 4.28
C ALA A 68 -9.35 1.49 5.15
N ASN A 69 -8.50 1.96 6.06
CA ASN A 69 -7.73 1.12 7.00
C ASN A 69 -6.84 0.04 6.37
N ALA A 70 -6.51 0.16 5.07
CA ALA A 70 -5.54 -0.73 4.45
C ALA A 70 -4.11 -0.44 4.95
N VAL A 71 -3.25 -1.45 4.93
CA VAL A 71 -1.84 -1.38 5.33
C VAL A 71 -0.95 -1.81 4.16
N ILE A 72 -0.04 -0.94 3.75
CA ILE A 72 0.96 -1.22 2.70
C ILE A 72 2.33 -1.41 3.36
N LEU A 73 2.91 -2.60 3.20
CA LEU A 73 4.19 -2.98 3.83
C LEU A 73 5.42 -2.55 3.01
N PRO A 74 6.61 -2.47 3.64
CA PRO A 74 7.82 -1.99 2.98
C PRO A 74 8.21 -2.85 1.77
N GLY A 75 8.61 -2.22 0.66
CA GLY A 75 9.10 -2.90 -0.53
C GLY A 75 8.03 -3.26 -1.55
N VAL A 76 6.77 -2.90 -1.30
CA VAL A 76 5.65 -3.18 -2.20
C VAL A 76 5.55 -2.15 -3.31
N THR A 77 5.32 -2.64 -4.53
CA THR A 77 4.81 -1.86 -5.67
C THR A 77 3.33 -2.13 -5.85
N ILE A 78 2.50 -1.08 -5.74
CA ILE A 78 1.09 -1.11 -6.10
C ILE A 78 0.98 -0.67 -7.56
N ALA A 79 0.71 -1.65 -8.44
CA ALA A 79 0.71 -1.46 -9.88
C ALA A 79 -0.48 -0.60 -10.34
N LYS A 80 -0.30 0.03 -11.51
CA LYS A 80 -1.24 0.98 -12.11
C LYS A 80 -2.65 0.45 -12.09
N GLY A 81 -3.60 1.30 -11.70
CA GLY A 81 -5.01 0.95 -11.70
C GLY A 81 -5.43 -0.01 -10.59
N THR A 82 -4.55 -0.46 -9.69
CA THR A 82 -4.93 -1.41 -8.64
C THR A 82 -5.98 -0.82 -7.69
N VAL A 83 -6.95 -1.64 -7.28
CA VAL A 83 -7.87 -1.35 -6.16
C VAL A 83 -7.49 -2.23 -4.98
N VAL A 84 -7.11 -1.59 -3.86
CA VAL A 84 -6.89 -2.28 -2.58
C VAL A 84 -8.16 -2.14 -1.76
N GLY A 85 -8.81 -3.26 -1.43
CA GLY A 85 -10.02 -3.24 -0.59
C GLY A 85 -9.74 -2.77 0.84
N ALA A 86 -10.77 -2.28 1.52
CA ALA A 86 -10.68 -1.82 2.90
C ALA A 86 -10.13 -2.92 3.84
N GLY A 87 -9.33 -2.51 4.84
CA GLY A 87 -8.73 -3.40 5.84
C GLY A 87 -7.67 -4.38 5.31
N SER A 88 -7.27 -4.28 4.04
CA SER A 88 -6.31 -5.21 3.45
C SER A 88 -4.89 -4.96 3.93
N VAL A 89 -4.10 -6.03 4.08
CA VAL A 89 -2.66 -5.95 4.39
C VAL A 89 -1.88 -6.43 3.17
N VAL A 90 -1.32 -5.47 2.43
CA VAL A 90 -0.59 -5.72 1.19
C VAL A 90 0.88 -5.98 1.50
N THR A 91 1.29 -7.22 1.25
CA THR A 91 2.64 -7.72 1.60
C THR A 91 3.50 -8.08 0.39
N LYS A 92 2.92 -8.00 -0.81
CA LYS A 92 3.56 -8.32 -2.09
C LYS A 92 3.11 -7.32 -3.15
N ASN A 93 3.89 -7.22 -4.22
CA ASN A 93 3.53 -6.38 -5.38
C ASN A 93 2.19 -6.84 -5.96
N THR A 94 1.41 -5.88 -6.47
CA THR A 94 0.15 -6.15 -7.16
C THR A 94 0.35 -6.18 -8.68
N GLU A 95 -0.67 -6.64 -9.38
CA GLU A 95 -0.70 -6.66 -10.85
C GLU A 95 -1.52 -5.46 -11.37
N PRO A 96 -1.21 -4.92 -12.56
CA PRO A 96 -1.98 -3.81 -13.12
C PRO A 96 -3.48 -4.11 -13.17
N TYR A 97 -4.30 -3.13 -12.79
CA TYR A 97 -5.77 -3.20 -12.73
C TYR A 97 -6.34 -4.29 -11.79
N SER A 98 -5.50 -4.95 -10.99
CA SER A 98 -5.97 -5.97 -10.06
C SER A 98 -6.81 -5.37 -8.92
N ILE A 99 -7.75 -6.17 -8.42
CA ILE A 99 -8.52 -5.90 -7.21
C ILE A 99 -8.01 -6.85 -6.14
N VAL A 100 -7.40 -6.31 -5.09
CA VAL A 100 -6.78 -7.10 -4.01
C VAL A 100 -7.48 -6.86 -2.68
N VAL A 101 -7.78 -7.94 -1.95
CA VAL A 101 -8.44 -7.87 -0.63
C VAL A 101 -7.84 -8.83 0.39
N GLY A 102 -7.97 -8.52 1.68
CA GLY A 102 -7.69 -9.43 2.80
C GLY A 102 -6.31 -9.27 3.45
N ASN A 103 -5.99 -10.16 4.39
CA ASN A 103 -4.73 -10.20 5.13
C ASN A 103 -4.16 -11.64 5.18
N HIS A 104 -3.16 -12.00 4.38
CA HIS A 104 -2.51 -11.19 3.35
C HIS A 104 -3.44 -10.92 2.15
N ALA A 105 -3.29 -9.76 1.52
CA ALA A 105 -4.09 -9.37 0.36
C ALA A 105 -3.88 -10.33 -0.82
N LYS A 106 -4.98 -10.73 -1.46
CA LYS A 106 -5.01 -11.61 -2.65
C LYS A 106 -5.85 -10.99 -3.75
N VAL A 107 -5.48 -11.24 -4.99
CA VAL A 107 -6.27 -10.86 -6.17
C VAL A 107 -7.60 -11.61 -6.15
N ILE A 108 -8.69 -10.88 -6.32
CA ILE A 108 -10.06 -11.43 -6.47
C ILE A 108 -10.69 -11.11 -7.83
N GLY A 109 -10.02 -10.30 -8.64
CA GLY A 109 -10.48 -9.91 -9.97
C GLY A 109 -9.66 -8.76 -10.54
N TYR A 110 -10.10 -8.26 -11.68
CA TYR A 110 -9.48 -7.12 -12.38
C TYR A 110 -10.55 -6.09 -12.74
N ARG A 111 -10.22 -4.80 -12.63
CA ARG A 111 -11.10 -3.69 -13.01
C ARG A 111 -11.49 -3.81 -14.48
N GLY A 112 -12.76 -3.63 -14.77
CA GLY A 112 -13.30 -3.74 -16.14
C GLY A 112 -13.60 -5.17 -16.58
N GLU A 113 -13.18 -6.19 -15.83
CA GLU A 113 -13.44 -7.61 -16.13
C GLU A 113 -14.40 -8.27 -15.13
N THR A 114 -14.70 -7.59 -14.02
CA THR A 114 -15.59 -8.09 -12.97
C THR A 114 -16.88 -7.27 -12.90
N GLU A 115 -18.03 -7.93 -13.05
CA GLU A 115 -19.36 -7.36 -12.77
C GLU A 115 -19.66 -7.47 -11.26
N GLN A 116 -19.07 -6.63 -10.38
CA GLN A 116 -19.79 -6.12 -9.18
C GLN A 116 -18.99 -5.19 -8.24
N CYS A 117 -19.77 -4.30 -7.61
CA CYS A 117 -19.43 -3.56 -6.40
C CYS A 117 -19.03 -4.51 -5.28
N ILE A 118 -17.80 -4.34 -4.79
CA ILE A 118 -17.28 -5.04 -3.63
C ILE A 118 -17.93 -4.38 -2.40
N SER A 119 -19.01 -4.99 -1.88
CA SER A 119 -19.59 -4.66 -0.58
C SER A 119 -18.81 -5.34 0.54
#